data_AF-A0A081ANR9-F1
#
_entry.id   AF-A0A081ANR9-F1
#
_cell.length_a   1.000
_cell.length_b   1.000
_cell.length_c   1.000
_cell.angle_alpha   90.00
_cell.angle_beta   90.00
_cell.angle_gamma   90.00
#
_symmetry.space_group_name_H-M   'P 1'
#
loop_
_entity.id
_entity.type
_entity.pdbx_description
1 polymer ?
#
loop_
_entity_poly.entity_id
_entity_poly.type
_entity_poly.pdbx_seq_one_letter_code
_entity_poly.pdbx_strand_id
1 'polypeptide(L)'
;MAARTLALLPLAGAVAWSGNATLTRMRHQVRAPPGGEALEFIPGSMDDTIMETLETGDLIFFQRKLTALQPLAALHTWVTRLQLRPRFDHCGWIYVDRLGRKFIVEETLDKVQCRPYSARLLTSEATEISVLTLKHERSKEIQEAASAFIADNAGRTSRISLRHTVSALINPEEMRKPSSDAAPSFPCAAFVVEAYDAMGLVNKDQLTSSQPPLSATTVTPRDLAASKIKLRAQSGLEKPPAFGRLLPIRLE
;
A
#
# COMPACT_ATOMS: atom_id res chain seq x y z
N MET A 1 37.84 20.21 13.69
CA MET A 1 37.46 18.94 13.02
C MET A 1 36.14 18.32 13.54
N ALA A 2 35.66 18.65 14.75
CA ALA A 2 34.44 18.06 15.34
C ALA A 2 33.09 18.45 14.68
N ALA A 3 33.01 19.58 13.96
CA ALA A 3 31.78 20.03 13.32
C ALA A 3 31.38 19.18 12.10
N ARG A 4 32.35 18.56 11.40
CA ARG A 4 32.08 17.69 10.24
C ARG A 4 31.61 16.29 10.65
N THR A 5 32.03 15.80 11.82
CA THR A 5 31.56 14.52 12.39
C THR A 5 30.16 14.61 12.97
N LEU A 6 29.77 15.75 13.54
CA LEU A 6 28.39 15.99 14.01
C LEU A 6 27.38 16.11 12.85
N ALA A 7 27.78 16.70 11.72
CA ALA A 7 26.93 16.81 10.53
C ALA A 7 26.64 15.45 9.85
N LEU A 8 27.48 14.43 10.12
CA LEU A 8 27.34 13.08 9.56
C LEU A 8 26.52 12.14 10.48
N LEU A 9 26.19 12.53 11.71
CA LEU A 9 25.37 11.72 12.63
C LEU A 9 23.98 11.36 12.07
N PRO A 10 23.25 12.25 11.38
CA PRO A 10 21.97 11.88 10.77
C PRO A 10 22.14 10.82 9.68
N LEU A 11 23.24 10.91 8.91
CA LEU A 11 23.57 9.97 7.85
C LEU A 11 24.04 8.61 8.40
N ALA A 12 24.90 8.62 9.43
CA ALA A 12 25.34 7.40 10.11
C ALA A 12 24.17 6.71 10.83
N GLY A 13 23.27 7.48 11.46
CA GLY A 13 22.03 6.98 12.05
C GLY A 13 21.10 6.37 11.00
N ALA A 14 20.95 7.01 9.84
CA ALA A 14 20.18 6.45 8.73
C ALA A 14 20.82 5.15 8.20
N VAL A 15 22.14 5.09 8.01
CA VAL A 15 22.83 3.88 7.53
C VAL A 15 22.75 2.73 8.55
N ALA A 16 22.88 3.03 9.84
CA ALA A 16 22.71 2.03 10.90
C ALA A 16 21.27 1.50 10.94
N TRP A 17 20.28 2.38 10.74
CA TRP A 17 18.87 1.98 10.67
C TRP A 17 18.56 1.19 9.39
N SER A 18 19.12 1.55 8.22
CA SER A 18 18.94 0.74 6.98
C SER A 18 19.57 -0.62 7.13
N GLY A 19 20.76 -0.70 7.73
CA GLY A 19 21.42 -1.95 8.05
C GLY A 19 20.53 -2.82 8.94
N ASN A 20 20.01 -2.25 10.04
CA ASN A 20 19.17 -3.00 10.98
C ASN A 20 17.83 -3.43 10.35
N ALA A 21 17.13 -2.55 9.63
CA ALA A 21 15.85 -2.88 8.97
C ALA A 21 16.02 -3.89 7.82
N THR A 22 17.14 -3.84 7.11
CA THR A 22 17.46 -4.83 6.07
C THR A 22 17.84 -6.16 6.71
N LEU A 23 18.61 -6.14 7.81
CA LEU A 23 19.00 -7.32 8.56
C LEU A 23 17.81 -8.00 9.25
N THR A 24 16.86 -7.26 9.82
CA THR A 24 15.64 -7.84 10.39
C THR A 24 14.79 -8.50 9.30
N ARG A 25 14.62 -7.85 8.15
CA ARG A 25 13.94 -8.45 6.99
C ARG A 25 14.65 -9.69 6.46
N MET A 26 15.98 -9.66 6.36
CA MET A 26 16.78 -10.83 5.98
C MET A 26 16.66 -11.93 7.02
N ARG A 27 16.67 -11.62 8.32
CA ARG A 27 16.44 -12.60 9.38
C ARG A 27 15.06 -13.22 9.25
N HIS A 28 14.02 -12.46 8.91
CA HIS A 28 12.68 -13.01 8.66
C HIS A 28 12.60 -13.83 7.36
N GLN A 29 13.39 -13.52 6.34
CA GLN A 29 13.52 -14.35 5.12
C GLN A 29 14.33 -15.64 5.38
N VAL A 30 15.33 -15.60 6.26
CA VAL A 30 16.21 -16.73 6.59
C VAL A 30 15.64 -17.62 7.70
N ARG A 31 14.66 -17.12 8.49
CA ARG A 31 13.88 -17.92 9.46
C ARG A 31 12.80 -18.78 8.78
N ALA A 32 13.13 -19.40 7.66
CA ALA A 32 12.53 -20.67 7.25
C ALA A 32 13.57 -21.76 7.50
N PRO A 33 13.69 -22.28 8.74
CA PRO A 33 14.54 -23.43 9.01
C PRO A 33 13.88 -24.67 8.39
N PRO A 34 14.63 -25.63 7.85
CA PRO A 34 14.09 -26.97 7.63
C PRO A 34 13.83 -27.59 9.00
N GLY A 35 12.58 -27.49 9.48
CA GLY A 35 12.12 -28.16 10.71
C GLY A 35 12.03 -27.33 12.00
N GLY A 36 11.94 -25.99 11.95
CA GLY A 36 11.66 -25.16 13.13
C GLY A 36 10.31 -24.44 12.97
N GLU A 37 9.44 -24.57 13.99
CA GLU A 37 8.07 -24.05 14.09
C GLU A 37 7.68 -23.09 12.96
N ALA A 38 6.97 -23.65 11.96
CA ALA A 38 6.13 -22.82 11.13
C ALA A 38 5.27 -22.00 12.09
N LEU A 39 5.28 -20.67 11.96
CA LEU A 39 4.24 -19.84 12.55
C LEU A 39 2.92 -20.37 11.96
N GLU A 40 2.30 -21.25 12.73
CA GLU A 40 1.26 -22.13 12.28
C GLU A 40 0.00 -21.29 12.19
N PHE A 41 -0.44 -21.07 10.96
CA PHE A 41 -1.75 -20.50 10.68
C PHE A 41 -2.78 -21.41 11.35
N ILE A 42 -3.41 -20.93 12.43
CA ILE A 42 -4.38 -21.72 13.20
C ILE A 42 -5.69 -21.77 12.41
N PRO A 43 -6.07 -22.93 11.84
CA PRO A 43 -7.28 -23.07 11.06
C PRO A 43 -8.51 -22.72 11.91
N GLY A 44 -9.30 -21.73 11.51
CA GLY A 44 -10.54 -21.30 12.19
C GLY A 44 -10.49 -19.94 12.90
N SER A 45 -9.39 -19.19 12.77
CA SER A 45 -9.32 -17.79 13.19
C SER A 45 -10.28 -16.89 12.37
N MET A 46 -10.72 -15.75 12.94
CA MET A 46 -11.39 -14.70 12.16
C MET A 46 -10.56 -14.25 10.94
N ASP A 47 -9.22 -14.32 11.04
CA ASP A 47 -8.32 -13.94 9.95
C ASP A 47 -8.34 -14.95 8.80
N ASP A 48 -8.65 -16.23 9.07
CA ASP A 48 -8.84 -17.25 8.04
C ASP A 48 -10.12 -16.99 7.28
N THR A 49 -11.18 -16.63 8.00
CA THR A 49 -12.46 -16.26 7.38
C THR A 49 -12.29 -15.01 6.51
N ILE A 50 -11.53 -14.03 6.98
CA ILE A 50 -11.18 -12.85 6.16
C ILE A 50 -10.37 -13.31 4.96
N MET A 51 -9.30 -14.09 5.16
CA MET A 51 -8.44 -14.57 4.08
C MET A 51 -9.26 -15.31 3.03
N GLU A 52 -10.15 -16.22 3.38
CA GLU A 52 -11.01 -17.00 2.47
C GLU A 52 -11.94 -16.12 1.64
N THR A 53 -12.49 -15.07 2.24
CA THR A 53 -13.43 -14.16 1.57
C THR A 53 -12.77 -13.10 0.68
N LEU A 54 -11.43 -12.98 0.69
CA LEU A 54 -10.75 -12.00 -0.16
C LEU A 54 -10.89 -12.30 -1.64
N GLU A 55 -11.20 -11.26 -2.40
CA GLU A 55 -11.35 -11.31 -3.85
C GLU A 55 -10.50 -10.23 -4.55
N THR A 56 -10.28 -10.41 -5.87
CA THR A 56 -9.54 -9.44 -6.67
C THR A 56 -10.18 -8.04 -6.57
N GLY A 57 -9.37 -7.04 -6.27
CA GLY A 57 -9.81 -5.65 -6.13
C GLY A 57 -10.18 -5.26 -4.70
N ASP A 58 -10.16 -6.17 -3.72
CA ASP A 58 -10.26 -5.75 -2.31
C ASP A 58 -9.05 -4.89 -1.92
N LEU A 59 -9.22 -3.96 -0.99
CA LEU A 59 -8.14 -3.08 -0.53
C LEU A 59 -7.58 -3.58 0.79
N ILE A 60 -6.27 -3.44 0.94
CA ILE A 60 -5.59 -3.66 2.22
C ILE A 60 -4.85 -2.41 2.65
N PHE A 61 -4.93 -2.10 3.93
CA PHE A 61 -4.35 -0.91 4.56
C PHE A 61 -3.40 -1.32 5.67
N PHE A 62 -2.32 -0.55 5.82
CA PHE A 62 -1.33 -0.77 6.87
C PHE A 62 -1.02 0.52 7.63
N GLN A 63 -0.84 0.37 8.94
CA GLN A 63 -0.16 1.33 9.79
C GLN A 63 1.21 0.77 10.15
N ARG A 64 2.26 1.12 9.39
CA ARG A 64 3.58 0.46 9.50
C ARG A 64 4.40 1.00 10.68
N LYS A 65 5.15 0.16 11.38
CA LYS A 65 6.09 0.65 12.41
C LYS A 65 7.28 1.33 11.74
N LEU A 66 7.64 2.54 12.19
CA LEU A 66 8.79 3.28 11.62
C LEU A 66 10.10 2.50 11.77
N THR A 67 10.25 1.73 12.85
CA THR A 67 11.41 0.88 13.13
C THR A 67 11.57 -0.28 12.15
N ALA A 68 10.48 -0.75 11.53
CA ALA A 68 10.46 -1.84 10.55
C ALA A 68 10.69 -1.36 9.10
N LEU A 69 10.78 -0.04 8.89
CA LEU A 69 10.96 0.58 7.59
C LEU A 69 12.44 0.86 7.30
N GLN A 70 12.80 0.81 6.01
CA GLN A 70 14.06 1.38 5.56
C GLN A 70 14.10 2.88 5.90
N PRO A 71 15.25 3.52 6.14
CA PRO A 71 15.35 4.87 6.67
C PRO A 71 14.65 5.92 5.82
N LEU A 72 14.78 5.82 4.50
CA LEU A 72 14.06 6.71 3.59
C LEU A 72 12.55 6.52 3.73
N ALA A 73 12.11 5.26 3.82
CA ALA A 73 10.72 4.95 4.03
C ALA A 73 10.21 5.40 5.40
N ALA A 74 11.01 5.24 6.45
CA ALA A 74 10.73 5.70 7.79
C ALA A 74 10.63 7.23 7.82
N LEU A 75 11.57 7.93 7.18
CA LEU A 75 11.58 9.39 7.10
C LEU A 75 10.34 9.89 6.37
N HIS A 76 10.05 9.36 5.18
CA HIS A 76 8.85 9.73 4.42
C HIS A 76 7.59 9.50 5.25
N THR A 77 7.41 8.29 5.80
CA THR A 77 6.25 7.96 6.63
C THR A 77 6.16 8.84 7.88
N TRP A 78 7.27 9.18 8.51
CA TRP A 78 7.30 10.08 9.67
C TRP A 78 6.82 11.49 9.30
N VAL A 79 7.32 12.07 8.20
CA VAL A 79 6.91 13.39 7.69
C VAL A 79 5.42 13.39 7.36
N THR A 80 4.96 12.37 6.63
CA THR A 80 3.54 12.21 6.28
C THR A 80 2.66 12.12 7.52
N ARG A 81 3.09 11.40 8.56
CA ARG A 81 2.35 11.27 9.83
C ARG A 81 2.29 12.58 10.60
N LEU A 82 3.39 13.33 10.63
CA LEU A 82 3.44 14.64 11.29
C LEU A 82 2.42 15.61 10.65
N GLN A 83 2.35 15.64 9.32
CA GLN A 83 1.58 16.63 8.56
C GLN A 83 0.10 16.27 8.36
N LEU A 84 -0.20 15.00 8.10
CA LEU A 84 -1.53 14.54 7.69
C LEU A 84 -2.23 13.67 8.74
N ARG A 85 -1.47 13.17 9.74
CA ARG A 85 -1.94 12.23 10.78
C ARG A 85 -2.91 11.16 10.24
N PRO A 86 -2.55 10.44 9.16
CA PRO A 86 -3.46 9.46 8.60
C PRO A 86 -3.50 8.22 9.50
N ARG A 87 -4.68 7.56 9.60
CA ARG A 87 -4.81 6.27 10.29
C ARG A 87 -3.93 5.20 9.64
N PHE A 88 -3.96 5.16 8.30
CA PHE A 88 -3.15 4.25 7.49
C PHE A 88 -2.13 5.05 6.67
N ASP A 89 -0.88 4.60 6.68
CA ASP A 89 0.22 5.24 5.93
C ASP A 89 0.59 4.49 4.64
N HIS A 90 -0.09 3.37 4.38
CA HIS A 90 0.13 2.55 3.21
C HIS A 90 -1.14 1.80 2.85
N CYS A 91 -1.29 1.51 1.57
CA CYS A 91 -2.32 0.64 1.06
C CYS A 91 -1.82 -0.17 -0.14
N GLY A 92 -2.55 -1.23 -0.43
CA GLY A 92 -2.43 -2.03 -1.63
C GLY A 92 -3.79 -2.60 -2.00
N TRP A 93 -3.82 -3.42 -3.04
CA TRP A 93 -5.02 -4.16 -3.43
C TRP A 93 -4.72 -5.65 -3.52
N ILE A 94 -5.76 -6.46 -3.33
CA ILE A 94 -5.69 -7.91 -3.38
C ILE A 94 -5.87 -8.37 -4.82
N TYR A 95 -4.98 -9.23 -5.27
CA TYR A 95 -5.10 -9.97 -6.51
C TYR A 95 -5.24 -11.45 -6.20
N VAL A 96 -6.23 -12.10 -6.80
CA VAL A 96 -6.42 -13.55 -6.74
C VAL A 96 -6.12 -14.12 -8.11
N ASP A 97 -5.15 -15.04 -8.17
CA ASP A 97 -4.80 -15.68 -9.43
C ASP A 97 -5.84 -16.74 -9.85
N ARG A 98 -5.66 -17.32 -11.04
CA ARG A 98 -6.53 -18.38 -11.57
C ARG A 98 -6.53 -19.66 -10.71
N LEU A 99 -5.54 -19.83 -9.83
CA LEU A 99 -5.41 -20.95 -8.90
C LEU A 99 -5.98 -20.63 -7.51
N GLY A 100 -6.59 -19.45 -7.32
CA GLY A 100 -7.13 -19.01 -6.03
C GLY A 100 -6.08 -18.50 -5.04
N ARG A 101 -4.81 -18.37 -5.46
CA ARG A 101 -3.73 -17.86 -4.61
C ARG A 101 -3.85 -16.35 -4.48
N LYS A 102 -3.70 -15.86 -3.25
CA LYS A 102 -3.91 -14.46 -2.88
C LYS A 102 -2.58 -13.71 -2.80
N PHE A 103 -2.54 -12.56 -3.46
CA PHE A 103 -1.40 -11.68 -3.52
C PHE A 103 -1.79 -10.27 -3.12
N ILE A 104 -0.87 -9.57 -2.47
CA ILE A 104 -0.97 -8.13 -2.21
C ILE A 104 -0.11 -7.43 -3.26
N VAL A 105 -0.75 -6.55 -4.02
CA VAL A 105 -0.10 -5.71 -5.03
C VAL A 105 -0.06 -4.28 -4.52
N GLU A 106 1.14 -3.72 -4.39
CA GLU A 106 1.35 -2.40 -3.80
C GLU A 106 2.58 -1.70 -4.40
N GLU A 107 2.53 -0.37 -4.49
CA GLU A 107 3.71 0.45 -4.80
C GLU A 107 4.39 0.84 -3.48
N THR A 108 5.53 0.19 -3.20
CA THR A 108 6.41 0.59 -2.09
C THR A 108 7.25 1.81 -2.48
N LEU A 109 8.01 2.36 -1.55
CA LEU A 109 8.91 3.49 -1.85
C LEU A 109 10.15 3.09 -2.67
N ASP A 110 10.37 1.79 -2.86
CA ASP A 110 11.42 1.24 -3.72
C ASP A 110 10.85 0.89 -5.11
N LYS A 111 9.88 -0.02 -5.15
CA LYS A 111 9.25 -0.52 -6.37
C LYS A 111 7.83 -1.01 -6.18
N VAL A 112 7.13 -1.23 -7.28
CA VAL A 112 5.89 -2.00 -7.33
C VAL A 112 6.19 -3.47 -7.07
N GLN A 113 5.47 -4.06 -6.12
CA GLN A 113 5.64 -5.44 -5.71
C GLN A 113 4.29 -6.18 -5.74
N CYS A 114 4.33 -7.44 -6.16
CA CYS A 114 3.26 -8.40 -6.00
C CYS A 114 3.80 -9.50 -5.08
N ARG A 115 3.24 -9.62 -3.87
CA ARG A 115 3.74 -10.54 -2.84
C ARG A 115 2.64 -11.46 -2.35
N PRO A 116 2.93 -12.72 -2.01
CA PRO A 116 1.92 -13.60 -1.39
C PRO A 116 1.32 -12.94 -0.13
N TYR A 117 0.00 -13.03 0.01
CA TYR A 117 -0.75 -12.36 1.07
C TYR A 117 -0.21 -12.71 2.46
N SER A 118 -0.07 -14.01 2.76
CA SER A 118 0.44 -14.51 4.05
C SER A 118 1.85 -14.00 4.35
N ALA A 119 2.77 -14.14 3.40
CA ALA A 119 4.15 -13.68 3.55
C ALA A 119 4.23 -12.18 3.83
N ARG A 120 3.39 -11.38 3.16
CA ARG A 120 3.36 -9.93 3.33
C ARG A 120 2.77 -9.50 4.68
N LEU A 121 1.75 -10.19 5.17
CA LEU A 121 1.17 -9.94 6.49
C LEU A 121 2.18 -10.20 7.60
N LEU A 122 2.80 -11.39 7.59
CA LEU A 122 3.78 -11.80 8.60
C LEU A 122 5.01 -10.90 8.63
N THR A 123 5.49 -10.47 7.46
CA THR A 123 6.66 -9.58 7.36
C THR A 123 6.33 -8.10 7.50
N SER A 124 5.06 -7.73 7.73
CA SER A 124 4.64 -6.33 7.73
C SER A 124 5.10 -5.55 8.95
N GLU A 125 5.22 -6.23 10.10
CA GLU A 125 5.36 -5.63 11.44
C GLU A 125 4.44 -4.41 11.65
N ALA A 126 3.27 -4.40 11.01
CA ALA A 126 2.33 -3.29 11.11
C ALA A 126 1.67 -3.26 12.49
N THR A 127 1.39 -2.06 13.00
CA THR A 127 0.62 -1.88 14.23
C THR A 127 -0.86 -2.18 14.01
N GLU A 128 -1.37 -1.85 12.83
CA GLU A 128 -2.74 -2.11 12.43
C GLU A 128 -2.75 -2.54 10.96
N ILE A 129 -3.55 -3.57 10.64
CA ILE A 129 -3.84 -3.99 9.29
C ILE A 129 -5.36 -4.05 9.15
N SER A 130 -5.87 -3.54 8.04
CA SER A 130 -7.31 -3.60 7.76
C SER A 130 -7.58 -3.86 6.30
N VAL A 131 -8.65 -4.61 6.02
CA VAL A 131 -9.12 -4.89 4.67
C VAL A 131 -10.45 -4.19 4.43
N LEU A 132 -10.62 -3.64 3.23
CA LEU A 132 -11.89 -3.12 2.75
C LEU A 132 -12.32 -3.94 1.55
N THR A 133 -13.36 -4.76 1.74
CA THR A 133 -13.91 -5.62 0.70
C THR A 133 -14.63 -4.78 -0.35
N LEU A 134 -14.37 -5.04 -1.62
CA LEU A 134 -15.15 -4.51 -2.72
C LEU A 134 -16.30 -5.49 -3.00
N LYS A 135 -17.54 -5.03 -2.88
CA LYS A 135 -18.74 -5.81 -3.26
C LYS A 135 -18.98 -5.60 -4.75
N HIS A 136 -18.43 -6.51 -5.55
CA HIS A 136 -18.53 -6.47 -6.99
C HIS A 136 -18.42 -7.89 -7.55
N GLU A 137 -19.16 -8.21 -8.60
CA GLU A 137 -19.00 -9.51 -9.25
C GLU A 137 -17.77 -9.45 -10.15
N ARG A 138 -16.83 -10.39 -9.97
CA ARG A 138 -15.56 -10.38 -10.70
C ARG A 138 -15.78 -11.03 -12.07
N SER A 139 -15.88 -10.20 -13.09
CA SER A 139 -15.90 -10.68 -14.48
C SER A 139 -14.51 -11.18 -14.90
N LYS A 140 -14.49 -12.04 -15.92
CA LYS A 140 -13.24 -12.52 -16.54
C LYS A 140 -12.40 -11.36 -17.08
N GLU A 141 -13.05 -10.35 -17.64
CA GLU A 141 -12.40 -9.14 -18.18
C GLU A 141 -11.64 -8.37 -17.10
N ILE A 142 -12.23 -8.22 -15.90
CA ILE A 142 -11.56 -7.56 -14.77
C ILE A 142 -10.34 -8.36 -14.33
N GLN A 143 -10.46 -9.68 -14.26
CA GLN A 143 -9.34 -10.53 -13.86
C GLN A 143 -8.20 -10.50 -14.88
N GLU A 144 -8.52 -10.47 -16.17
CA GLU A 144 -7.54 -10.33 -17.25
C GLU A 144 -6.87 -8.96 -17.21
N ALA A 145 -7.64 -7.88 -17.06
CA ALA A 145 -7.13 -6.51 -16.91
C ALA A 145 -6.23 -6.37 -15.67
N ALA A 146 -6.62 -6.96 -14.54
CA ALA A 146 -5.82 -6.99 -13.32
C ALA A 146 -4.48 -7.71 -13.55
N SER A 147 -4.51 -8.88 -14.22
CA SER A 147 -3.30 -9.65 -14.51
C SER A 147 -2.35 -8.92 -15.47
N ALA A 148 -2.89 -8.27 -16.51
CA ALA A 148 -2.13 -7.47 -17.46
C ALA A 148 -1.49 -6.26 -16.76
N PHE A 149 -2.28 -5.54 -15.94
CA PHE A 149 -1.77 -4.40 -15.18
C PHE A 149 -0.62 -4.78 -14.25
N ILE A 150 -0.70 -5.94 -13.57
CA ILE A 150 0.39 -6.44 -12.74
C ILE A 150 1.61 -6.76 -13.61
N ALA A 151 1.45 -7.45 -14.73
CA ALA A 151 2.55 -7.81 -15.63
C ALA A 151 3.30 -6.58 -16.14
N ASP A 152 2.57 -5.51 -16.49
CA ASP A 152 3.14 -4.28 -17.02
C ASP A 152 3.84 -3.42 -15.97
N ASN A 153 3.42 -3.53 -14.69
CA ASN A 153 3.89 -2.65 -13.63
C ASN A 153 4.80 -3.33 -12.60
N ALA A 154 4.84 -4.67 -12.53
CA ALA A 154 5.66 -5.37 -11.55
C ALA A 154 7.14 -5.01 -11.71
N GLY A 155 7.77 -4.60 -10.60
CA GLY A 155 9.16 -4.16 -10.62
C GLY A 155 9.40 -2.72 -11.09
N ARG A 156 8.35 -2.00 -11.54
CA ARG A 156 8.45 -0.56 -11.83
C ARG A 156 8.98 0.18 -10.60
N THR A 157 9.99 1.02 -10.80
CA THR A 157 10.54 1.85 -9.73
C THR A 157 9.47 2.79 -9.18
N SER A 158 9.50 2.99 -7.87
CA SER A 158 8.61 3.92 -7.19
C SER A 158 8.70 5.32 -7.78
N ARG A 159 7.56 5.98 -7.91
CA ARG A 159 7.47 7.35 -8.45
C ARG A 159 7.97 8.42 -7.50
N ILE A 160 8.14 8.08 -6.22
CA ILE A 160 8.66 9.02 -5.24
C ILE A 160 10.15 8.78 -5.03
N SER A 161 10.89 9.88 -5.01
CA SER A 161 12.33 9.92 -4.82
C SER A 161 12.68 10.63 -3.51
N LEU A 162 13.95 10.50 -3.09
CA LEU A 162 14.53 11.27 -1.97
C LEU A 162 14.24 12.76 -2.09
N ARG A 163 14.25 13.31 -3.31
CA ARG A 163 14.02 14.74 -3.56
C ARG A 163 12.61 15.15 -3.13
N HIS A 164 11.59 14.38 -3.50
CA HIS A 164 10.21 14.66 -3.09
C HIS A 164 10.02 14.56 -1.57
N THR A 165 10.71 13.63 -0.92
CA THR A 165 10.67 13.50 0.55
C THR A 165 11.33 14.69 1.25
N VAL A 166 12.44 15.20 0.71
CA VAL A 166 13.14 16.38 1.25
C VAL A 166 12.36 17.67 0.96
N SER A 167 11.77 17.82 -0.22
CA SER A 167 10.90 18.96 -0.53
C SER A 167 9.71 19.02 0.43
N ALA A 168 9.09 17.88 0.73
CA ALA A 168 8.01 17.78 1.72
C ALA A 168 8.41 18.19 3.15
N LEU A 169 9.68 18.02 3.52
CA LEU A 169 10.22 18.49 4.81
C LEU A 169 10.36 20.02 4.86
N ILE A 170 10.80 20.61 3.75
CA ILE A 170 11.09 22.05 3.66
C ILE A 170 9.79 22.84 3.48
N ASN A 171 8.89 22.36 2.62
CA ASN A 171 7.62 23.00 2.28
C ASN A 171 6.45 22.04 2.54
N PRO A 172 5.94 21.96 3.78
CA PRO A 172 4.86 21.03 4.15
C PRO A 172 3.54 21.28 3.39
N GLU A 173 3.31 22.52 2.95
CA GLU A 173 2.11 22.88 2.17
C GLU A 173 2.14 22.33 0.73
N GLU A 174 3.31 21.90 0.21
CA GLU A 174 3.39 21.28 -1.12
C GLU A 174 2.82 19.86 -1.12
N MET A 175 2.83 19.11 -0.01
CA MET A 175 2.20 17.77 0.03
C MET A 175 0.67 17.83 -0.09
N ARG A 176 0.07 18.97 0.27
CA ARG A 176 -1.38 19.21 0.18
C ARG A 176 -1.82 19.80 -1.16
N LYS A 177 -0.87 20.34 -1.93
CA LYS A 177 -1.13 20.91 -3.25
C LYS A 177 -0.80 19.86 -4.30
N PRO A 178 -1.54 19.80 -5.43
CA PRO A 178 -1.10 19.01 -6.57
C PRO A 178 0.28 19.49 -7.00
N SER A 179 1.30 18.61 -6.93
CA SER A 179 2.66 18.96 -7.32
C SER A 179 2.69 19.28 -8.82
N SER A 180 3.46 20.30 -9.23
CA SER A 180 3.60 20.63 -10.67
C SER A 180 4.31 19.52 -11.46
N ASP A 181 5.00 18.61 -10.76
CA ASP A 181 5.78 17.49 -11.31
C ASP A 181 4.98 16.18 -11.45
N ALA A 182 3.64 16.22 -11.27
CA ALA A 182 2.74 15.06 -11.37
C ALA A 182 3.05 13.87 -10.42
N ALA A 183 4.06 13.98 -9.55
CA ALA A 183 4.43 12.92 -8.61
C ALA A 183 3.40 12.84 -7.46
N PRO A 184 2.81 11.66 -7.20
CA PRO A 184 1.81 11.49 -6.16
C PRO A 184 2.42 11.57 -4.76
N SER A 185 1.75 12.27 -3.83
CA SER A 185 2.14 12.31 -2.41
C SER A 185 2.07 10.94 -1.74
N PHE A 186 1.18 10.07 -2.22
CA PHE A 186 1.06 8.67 -1.79
C PHE A 186 1.10 7.74 -3.02
N PRO A 187 2.29 7.30 -3.45
CA PRO A 187 2.43 6.44 -4.63
C PRO A 187 1.62 5.14 -4.51
N CYS A 188 1.52 4.58 -3.31
CA CYS A 188 0.68 3.41 -3.05
C CYS A 188 -0.81 3.62 -3.33
N ALA A 189 -1.37 4.78 -2.95
CA ALA A 189 -2.78 5.09 -3.19
C ALA A 189 -3.04 5.43 -4.66
N ALA A 190 -2.11 6.17 -5.28
CA ALA A 190 -2.13 6.44 -6.71
C ALA A 190 -2.14 5.14 -7.53
N PHE A 191 -1.28 4.19 -7.16
CA PHE A 191 -1.16 2.90 -7.83
C PHE A 191 -2.43 2.05 -7.73
N VAL A 192 -3.09 2.04 -6.57
CA VAL A 192 -4.41 1.39 -6.41
C VAL A 192 -5.44 1.99 -7.37
N VAL A 193 -5.48 3.33 -7.47
CA VAL A 193 -6.41 4.02 -8.38
C VAL A 193 -6.12 3.70 -9.84
N GLU A 194 -4.86 3.62 -10.22
CA GLU A 194 -4.47 3.22 -11.59
C GLU A 194 -4.87 1.79 -11.92
N ALA A 195 -4.70 0.87 -10.97
CA ALA A 195 -5.17 -0.50 -11.12
C ALA A 195 -6.69 -0.54 -11.31
N TYR A 196 -7.43 0.25 -10.53
CA TYR A 196 -8.89 0.33 -10.64
C TYR A 196 -9.34 0.96 -11.95
N ASP A 197 -8.61 1.95 -12.46
CA ASP A 197 -8.87 2.57 -13.77
C ASP A 197 -8.65 1.55 -14.89
N ALA A 198 -7.55 0.78 -14.83
CA ALA A 198 -7.26 -0.31 -15.76
C ALA A 198 -8.31 -1.44 -15.72
N MET A 199 -8.86 -1.73 -14.54
CA MET A 199 -9.98 -2.67 -14.36
C MET A 199 -11.35 -2.08 -14.73
N GLY A 200 -11.41 -0.82 -15.18
CA GLY A 200 -12.66 -0.14 -15.55
C GLY A 200 -13.57 0.21 -14.36
N LEU A 201 -13.04 0.17 -13.13
CA LEU A 201 -13.80 0.41 -11.89
C LEU A 201 -13.91 1.89 -11.54
N VAL A 202 -12.93 2.71 -11.90
CA VAL A 202 -12.91 4.16 -11.60
C VAL A 202 -12.47 4.97 -12.81
N ASN A 203 -12.51 6.30 -12.69
CA ASN A 203 -11.75 7.22 -13.54
C ASN A 203 -10.61 7.82 -12.71
N LYS A 204 -9.36 7.52 -13.04
CA LYS A 204 -8.21 8.03 -12.27
C LYS A 204 -8.09 9.56 -12.23
N ASP A 205 -8.64 10.25 -13.23
CA ASP A 205 -8.59 11.71 -13.35
C ASP A 205 -9.73 12.40 -12.58
N GLN A 206 -10.79 11.65 -12.23
CA GLN A 206 -11.97 12.17 -11.55
C GLN A 206 -12.55 11.14 -10.58
N LEU A 207 -11.95 11.03 -9.40
CA LEU A 207 -12.34 10.06 -8.38
C LEU A 207 -13.55 10.49 -7.55
N THR A 208 -13.82 11.79 -7.45
CA THR A 208 -14.91 12.34 -6.64
C THR A 208 -15.73 13.37 -7.40
N SER A 209 -16.99 13.53 -7.01
CA SER A 209 -17.84 14.63 -7.48
C SER A 209 -17.69 15.92 -6.64
N SER A 210 -16.97 15.86 -5.50
CA SER A 210 -16.64 17.03 -4.68
C SER A 210 -15.60 17.92 -5.36
N GLN A 211 -15.65 19.24 -5.12
CA GLN A 211 -14.63 20.19 -5.58
C GLN A 211 -13.63 20.54 -4.45
N PRO A 212 -12.32 20.55 -4.73
CA PRO A 212 -11.67 20.06 -5.95
C PRO A 212 -11.76 18.52 -6.08
N PRO A 213 -11.85 17.97 -7.32
CA PRO A 213 -11.95 16.54 -7.54
C PRO A 213 -10.64 15.84 -7.13
N LEU A 214 -10.76 14.72 -6.42
CA LEU A 214 -9.62 13.84 -6.16
C LEU A 214 -9.18 13.16 -7.46
N SER A 215 -7.87 13.01 -7.60
CA SER A 215 -7.21 12.33 -8.72
C SER A 215 -6.15 11.37 -8.22
N ALA A 216 -5.56 10.57 -9.09
CA ALA A 216 -4.46 9.67 -8.73
C ALA A 216 -3.26 10.39 -8.06
N THR A 217 -3.03 11.68 -8.34
CA THR A 217 -1.92 12.43 -7.74
C THR A 217 -2.21 12.95 -6.33
N THR A 218 -3.49 13.10 -5.97
CA THR A 218 -3.94 13.71 -4.71
C THR A 218 -4.60 12.72 -3.75
N VAL A 219 -4.97 11.54 -4.22
CA VAL A 219 -5.62 10.50 -3.41
C VAL A 219 -4.71 10.03 -2.28
N THR A 220 -5.31 9.84 -1.09
CA THR A 220 -4.61 9.29 0.08
C THR A 220 -5.20 7.95 0.50
N PRO A 221 -4.46 7.12 1.28
CA PRO A 221 -5.04 5.91 1.88
C PRO A 221 -6.28 6.19 2.73
N ARG A 222 -6.37 7.38 3.33
CA ARG A 222 -7.54 7.80 4.11
C ARG A 222 -8.78 7.98 3.24
N ASP A 223 -8.63 8.53 2.04
CA ASP A 223 -9.78 8.74 1.13
C ASP A 223 -10.30 7.41 0.58
N LEU A 224 -9.40 6.47 0.30
CA LEU A 224 -9.74 5.09 -0.06
C LEU A 224 -10.45 4.36 1.08
N ALA A 225 -9.91 4.42 2.31
CA ALA A 225 -10.51 3.78 3.48
C ALA A 225 -11.88 4.39 3.86
N ALA A 226 -12.07 5.69 3.61
CA ALA A 226 -13.35 6.37 3.78
C ALA A 226 -14.35 6.09 2.63
N SER A 227 -14.00 5.23 1.67
CA SER A 227 -14.84 4.86 0.52
C SER A 227 -15.33 6.08 -0.28
N LYS A 228 -14.51 7.14 -0.37
CA LYS A 228 -14.90 8.38 -1.07
C LYS A 228 -14.84 8.28 -2.59
N ILE A 229 -14.17 7.26 -3.12
CA ILE A 229 -13.98 7.10 -4.56
C ILE A 229 -15.28 6.66 -5.24
N LYS A 230 -15.60 7.30 -6.36
CA LYS A 230 -16.76 6.99 -7.18
C LYS A 230 -16.45 5.80 -8.08
N LEU A 231 -17.07 4.66 -7.75
CA LEU A 231 -17.01 3.47 -8.60
C LEU A 231 -17.96 3.62 -9.79
N ARG A 232 -17.52 3.21 -10.98
CA ARG A 232 -18.32 3.20 -12.20
C ARG A 232 -19.30 2.04 -12.15
N ALA A 233 -20.56 2.32 -12.50
CA ALA A 233 -21.53 1.27 -12.77
C ALA A 233 -21.08 0.56 -14.07
N GLN A 234 -20.87 -0.75 -14.00
CA GLN A 234 -20.60 -1.55 -15.19
C GLN A 234 -21.91 -1.94 -15.86
N SER A 235 -21.96 -1.84 -17.19
CA SER A 235 -23.12 -2.20 -17.98
C SER A 235 -23.45 -3.69 -17.81
N GLY A 236 -24.64 -3.99 -17.31
CA GLY A 236 -25.12 -5.37 -17.13
C GLY A 236 -25.19 -5.87 -15.68
N LEU A 237 -24.68 -5.12 -14.70
CA LEU A 237 -24.81 -5.45 -13.28
C LEU A 237 -26.02 -4.75 -12.64
N GLU A 238 -26.88 -5.51 -11.95
CA GLU A 238 -28.07 -4.97 -11.26
C GLU A 238 -27.73 -4.01 -10.11
N LYS A 239 -26.53 -4.14 -9.52
CA LYS A 239 -26.07 -3.29 -8.41
C LYS A 239 -24.72 -2.66 -8.74
N PRO A 240 -24.55 -1.35 -8.52
CA PRO A 240 -23.26 -0.70 -8.69
C PRO A 240 -22.25 -1.28 -7.68
N PRO A 241 -20.98 -1.41 -8.06
CA PRO A 241 -19.93 -1.83 -7.15
C PRO A 241 -19.86 -0.88 -5.94
N ALA A 242 -19.67 -1.44 -4.75
CA ALA A 242 -19.65 -0.67 -3.51
C ALA A 242 -18.63 -1.25 -2.52
N PHE A 243 -18.01 -0.41 -1.71
CA PHE A 243 -17.18 -0.89 -0.62
C PHE A 243 -18.03 -1.41 0.54
N GLY A 244 -17.54 -2.49 1.16
CA GLY A 244 -18.07 -3.04 2.39
C GLY A 244 -17.62 -2.25 3.61
N ARG A 245 -17.53 -2.95 4.74
CA ARG A 245 -16.97 -2.38 5.97
C ARG A 245 -15.48 -2.64 6.01
N LEU A 246 -14.76 -1.75 6.68
CA LEU A 246 -13.36 -1.93 6.99
C LEU A 246 -13.23 -2.99 8.09
N LEU A 247 -12.54 -4.09 7.80
CA LEU A 247 -12.35 -5.24 8.69
C LEU A 247 -10.90 -5.23 9.21
N PRO A 248 -10.68 -5.14 10.53
CA PRO A 248 -9.34 -5.27 11.09
C PRO A 248 -8.85 -6.73 11.03
N ILE A 249 -7.57 -6.92 10.69
CA ILE A 249 -6.87 -8.21 10.79
C ILE A 249 -6.07 -8.20 12.08
N ARG A 250 -6.19 -9.26 12.88
CA ARG A 250 -5.43 -9.41 14.13
C ARG A 250 -4.32 -10.42 13.90
N LEU A 251 -3.07 -9.96 13.91
CA LEU A 251 -1.94 -10.88 13.91
C LEU A 251 -1.69 -11.25 15.38
N GLU A 252 -2.20 -12.41 15.81
CA GLU A 252 -1.88 -13.02 17.11
C GLU A 252 -0.49 -13.68 17.09
#